data_AF-A0A9E5EPV2-F1
#
_entry.id   AF-A0A9E5EPV2-F1
#
_cell.length_a   1.000
_cell.length_b   1.000
_cell.length_c   1.000
_cell.angle_alpha   90.00
_cell.angle_beta   90.00
_cell.angle_gamma   90.00
#
_symmetry.space_group_name_H-M   'P 1'
#
loop_
_entity.id
_entity.type
_entity.pdbx_description
1 polymer ?
#
loop_
_entity_poly.entity_id
_entity_poly.type
_entity_poly.pdbx_seq_one_letter_code
_entity_poly.pdbx_strand_id
1 'polypeptide(L)' 'MLDVVDLTVRRGDRVVFRRARLHVERGERVAVHGPSGCGKTTL' A
#
# COMPACT_ATOMS: atom_id res chain seq x y z
N MET A 1 8.90 -6.39 12.63
CA MET A 1 7.61 -6.97 12.29
C MET A 1 6.57 -5.86 12.30
N LEU A 2 6.05 -5.51 11.12
CA LEU A 2 4.93 -4.61 10.93
C LEU A 2 3.87 -5.37 10.14
N ASP A 3 2.65 -5.44 10.68
CA ASP A 3 1.52 -6.09 10.03
C ASP A 3 0.39 -5.08 9.83
N VAL A 4 -0.08 -4.96 8.60
CA VAL A 4 -1.15 -4.07 8.20
C VAL A 4 -2.22 -4.89 7.52
N VAL A 5 -3.42 -4.86 8.07
CA VAL A 5 -4.60 -5.56 7.55
C VAL A 5 -5.70 -4.57 7.16
N ASP A 6 -6.43 -4.90 6.09
CA ASP A 6 -7.57 -4.13 5.58
C ASP A 6 -7.27 -2.66 5.23
N LEU A 7 -6.04 -2.36 4.79
CA LEU A 7 -5.63 -1.02 4.39
C LEU A 7 -6.42 -0.53 3.18
N THR A 8 -7.04 0.64 3.33
CA THR A 8 -7.68 1.36 2.23
C THR A 8 -7.04 2.73 2.11
N VAL A 9 -6.43 3.00 0.96
CA VAL A 9 -5.80 4.28 0.64
C VAL A 9 -6.63 4.97 -0.41
N ARG A 10 -6.90 6.26 -0.22
CA ARG A 10 -7.60 7.12 -1.18
C ARG A 10 -6.71 8.30 -1.56
N ARG A 11 -6.74 8.69 -2.83
CA ARG A 11 -6.08 9.90 -3.33
C ARG A 11 -7.14 10.75 -4.03
N GLY A 12 -7.60 11.78 -3.33
CA GLY A 12 -8.84 12.48 -3.69
C GLY A 12 -10.03 11.53 -3.66
N ASP A 13 -10.82 11.53 -4.73
CA ASP A 13 -12.03 10.70 -4.82
C ASP A 13 -11.75 9.25 -5.21
N ARG A 14 -10.53 8.94 -5.65
CA ARG A 14 -10.16 7.60 -6.13
C ARG A 14 -9.64 6.72 -5.00
N VAL A 15 -10.20 5.52 -4.89
CA VAL A 15 -9.64 4.44 -4.07
C VAL A 15 -8.46 3.82 -4.82
N VAL A 16 -7.32 3.80 -4.14
CA VAL A 16 -6.02 3.39 -4.65
C VAL A 16 -5.72 1.96 -4.25
N PHE A 17 -5.82 1.69 -2.94
CA PHE A 17 -5.75 0.36 -2.35
C PHE A 17 -7.07 0.12 -1.64
N ARG A 18 -7.63 -1.07 -1.79
CA ARG A 18 -8.86 -1.48 -1.10
C ARG A 18 -8.60 -2.82 -0.45
N ARG A 19 -8.65 -2.86 0.88
CA ARG A 19 -8.40 -4.06 1.69
C ARG A 19 -7.03 -4.71 1.42
N ALA A 20 -6.00 -3.90 1.27
CA ALA A 20 -4.63 -4.41 1.13
C ALA A 20 -4.14 -5.00 2.46
N ARG A 21 -3.33 -6.05 2.36
CA ARG A 21 -2.61 -6.63 3.49
C ARG A 21 -1.12 -6.54 3.21
N LEU A 22 -0.36 -6.01 4.15
CA LEU A 22 1.08 -5.84 4.04
C LEU A 22 1.72 -6.40 5.31
N HIS A 23 2.67 -7.30 5.11
CA HIS A 23 3.48 -7.88 6.17
C HIS A 23 4.93 -7.56 5.86
N VAL A 24 5.64 -6.90 6.80
CA VAL A 24 7.03 -6.47 6.62
C VAL A 24 7.88 -6.94 7.78
N GLU A 25 8.91 -7.71 7.46
CA GLU A 25 9.87 -8.18 8.45
C GLU A 25 11.06 -7.24 8.63
N ARG A 26 11.74 -7.39 9.78
CA ARG A 26 12.92 -6.56 10.08
C ARG A 26 14.04 -6.88 9.08
N GLY A 27 14.50 -5.85 8.36
CA GLY A 27 15.54 -5.98 7.34
C GLY A 27 14.99 -6.17 5.92
N GLU A 28 13.67 -6.32 5.79
CA GLU A 28 12.99 -6.47 4.50
C GLU A 28 12.72 -5.09 3.87
N ARG A 29 12.82 -5.00 2.53
CA ARG A 29 12.45 -3.81 1.77
C ARG A 29 11.33 -4.19 0.81
N VAL A 30 10.16 -3.58 0.98
CA VAL A 30 9.00 -3.81 0.12
C VAL A 30 8.84 -2.63 -0.84
N ALA A 31 8.70 -2.92 -2.13
CA ALA A 31 8.42 -1.94 -3.17
C ALA A 31 7.01 -2.16 -3.73
N VAL A 32 6.26 -1.08 -3.89
CA VAL A 32 4.91 -1.13 -4.43
C VAL A 32 4.98 -0.74 -5.92
N HIS A 33 4.55 -1.64 -6.81
CA HIS A 33 4.60 -1.47 -8.27
C HIS A 33 3.19 -1.46 -8.89
N GLY A 34 3.02 -0.74 -10.00
CA GLY A 34 1.74 -0.57 -10.71
C GLY A 34 1.70 0.66 -11.63
N PRO A 35 0.59 0.94 -12.33
CA PRO A 35 0.47 2.07 -13.27
C PRO A 35 0.58 3.45 -12.60
N SER A 36 1.11 4.46 -13.29
CA SER A 36 1.17 5.82 -12.74
C SER A 36 -0.22 6.30 -12.31
N GLY A 37 -0.34 6.85 -11.09
CA GLY A 37 -1.62 7.23 -10.51
C GLY A 37 -2.36 6.15 -9.70
N CYS A 38 -1.83 4.92 -9.59
CA CYS A 38 -2.34 3.92 -8.62
C CYS A 38 -1.79 4.11 -7.19
N GLY A 39 -1.45 5.34 -6.81
CA GLY A 39 -1.10 5.79 -5.46
C GLY A 39 0.01 5.03 -4.72
N LYS A 40 1.00 4.53 -5.47
CA LYS A 40 2.27 3.99 -4.95
C LYS A 40 3.01 4.97 -4.04
N THR A 41 2.99 6.26 -4.34
CA THR A 41 3.64 7.32 -3.55
C THR A 41 2.85 7.70 -2.30
N THR A 42 1.69 7.09 -2.06
CA THR A 42 0.80 7.36 -0.93
C THR A 42 0.76 6.19 0.06
N LEU A 43 1.51 5.12 -0.19
CA LEU A 43 1.69 3.98 0.71
C LEU A 43 2.84 4.20 1.69
#